data_AF-A0A3N5EDN3-F1
#
_entry.id   AF-A0A3N5EDN3-F1
#
_cell.length_a   1.000
_cell.length_b   1.000
_cell.length_c   1.000
_cell.angle_alpha   90.00
_cell.angle_beta   90.00
_cell.angle_gamma   90.00
#
_symmetry.space_group_name_H-M   'P 1'
#
loop_
_entity.id
_entity.type
_entity.pdbx_description
1 polymer ?
#
loop_
_entity_poly.entity_id
_entity_poly.type
_entity_poly.pdbx_seq_one_letter_code
_entity_poly.pdbx_strand_id
1 'polypeptide(L)'
;DKPDAGTLEIGPSVVMAYVDQSRESLDGALTVYQEITGGEDEIPFGKEKINGRSYVSRFGFRGTDQQKSVGVLSGGERNRVLLAKTLNRAANLLLLDEPTNDLDVDTLRVLEDALLSFNGCAVVISHDRWFLDRIATHILAFEGEGKVRWFEGNHQAYMEKRRQELGQAADQPHRIKYKRLANA
;
A
#
# COMPACT_ATOMS: atom_id res chain seq x y z
N ASP A 1 -16.08 -13.94 0.43
CA ASP A 1 -17.13 -14.31 -0.52
C ASP A 1 -16.57 -14.86 -1.82
N LYS A 2 -17.37 -15.61 -2.58
CA LYS A 2 -17.01 -16.16 -3.91
C LYS A 2 -17.57 -15.25 -5.02
N PRO A 3 -16.94 -15.17 -6.20
CA PRO A 3 -17.47 -14.38 -7.30
C PRO A 3 -18.83 -14.92 -7.77
N ASP A 4 -19.78 -14.03 -8.05
CA ASP A 4 -21.10 -14.38 -8.59
C ASP A 4 -20.99 -15.04 -9.99
N ALA A 5 -19.96 -14.66 -10.77
CA ALA A 5 -19.58 -15.26 -12.04
C ALA A 5 -18.08 -15.09 -12.33
N GLY A 6 -17.52 -15.95 -13.18
CA GLY A 6 -16.09 -15.95 -13.52
C GLY A 6 -15.22 -16.78 -12.57
N THR A 7 -13.91 -16.70 -12.73
CA THR A 7 -12.94 -17.49 -11.96
C THR A 7 -11.85 -16.59 -11.40
N LEU A 8 -11.53 -16.77 -10.11
CA LEU A 8 -10.36 -16.18 -9.46
C LEU A 8 -9.38 -17.31 -9.16
N GLU A 9 -8.23 -17.29 -9.82
CA GLU A 9 -7.16 -18.25 -9.60
C GLU A 9 -5.98 -17.54 -8.95
N ILE A 10 -5.53 -18.07 -7.81
CA ILE A 10 -4.38 -17.55 -7.07
C ILE A 10 -3.26 -18.58 -7.19
N GLY A 11 -2.11 -18.15 -7.67
CA GLY A 11 -0.95 -19.04 -7.81
C GLY A 11 -0.51 -19.61 -6.45
N PRO A 12 -0.04 -20.87 -6.38
CA PRO A 12 0.27 -21.54 -5.11
C PRO A 12 1.46 -20.90 -4.36
N SER A 13 2.29 -20.12 -5.03
CA SER A 13 3.41 -19.39 -4.44
C SER A 13 3.04 -18.01 -3.90
N VAL A 14 1.78 -17.57 -4.08
CA VAL A 14 1.35 -16.23 -3.66
C VAL A 14 1.15 -16.22 -2.15
N VAL A 15 1.85 -15.32 -1.47
CA VAL A 15 1.68 -15.01 -0.05
C VAL A 15 1.21 -13.57 0.04
N MET A 16 -0.05 -13.41 0.43
CA MET A 16 -0.72 -12.12 0.53
C MET A 16 -0.50 -11.48 1.90
N ALA A 17 -0.19 -10.19 1.92
CA ALA A 17 -0.37 -9.34 3.10
C ALA A 17 -1.41 -8.27 2.78
N TYR A 18 -2.42 -8.20 3.65
CA TYR A 18 -3.43 -7.16 3.61
C TYR A 18 -3.06 -6.06 4.59
N VAL A 19 -3.10 -4.81 4.12
CA VAL A 19 -2.84 -3.63 4.92
C VAL A 19 -4.09 -2.77 4.84
N ASP A 20 -4.91 -2.85 5.88
CA ASP A 20 -6.05 -1.97 6.04
C ASP A 20 -5.75 -0.84 7.03
N GLN A 21 -6.72 0.04 7.15
CA GLN A 21 -6.76 1.07 8.18
C GLN A 21 -6.96 0.52 9.59
N SER A 22 -7.23 -0.80 9.75
CA SER A 22 -7.30 -1.43 11.06
C SER A 22 -5.88 -1.53 11.59
N ARG A 23 -5.53 -0.55 12.44
CA ARG A 23 -4.20 -0.47 13.02
C ARG A 23 -3.98 -1.72 13.86
N GLU A 24 -3.19 -2.66 13.35
CA GLU A 24 -2.63 -3.70 14.20
C GLU A 24 -1.98 -3.01 15.40
N SER A 25 -2.36 -3.44 16.59
CA SER A 25 -1.85 -2.84 17.81
C SER A 25 -0.35 -3.13 17.90
N LEU A 26 0.46 -2.08 17.79
CA LEU A 26 1.89 -2.17 18.08
C LEU A 26 2.08 -2.40 19.58
N ASP A 27 3.07 -3.22 19.95
CA ASP A 27 3.44 -3.39 21.35
C ASP A 27 4.25 -2.19 21.84
N GLY A 28 3.65 -1.39 22.72
CA GLY A 28 4.27 -0.20 23.28
C GLY A 28 5.52 -0.49 24.10
N ALA A 29 5.69 -1.72 24.63
CA ALA A 29 6.84 -2.10 25.43
C ALA A 29 8.09 -2.40 24.58
N LEU A 30 7.90 -2.80 23.32
CA LEU A 30 9.00 -3.11 22.41
C LEU A 30 9.66 -1.84 21.89
N THR A 31 10.95 -1.97 21.55
CA THR A 31 11.65 -0.94 20.79
C THR A 31 11.17 -0.91 19.34
N VAL A 32 11.32 0.23 18.66
CA VAL A 32 11.06 0.34 17.21
C VAL A 32 11.72 -0.79 16.42
N TYR A 33 12.98 -1.10 16.73
CA TYR A 33 13.71 -2.17 16.08
C TYR A 33 13.04 -3.53 16.27
N GLN A 34 12.77 -3.89 17.53
CA GLN A 34 12.16 -5.18 17.88
C GLN A 34 10.76 -5.33 17.29
N GLU A 35 9.97 -4.26 17.32
CA GLU A 35 8.61 -4.27 16.77
C GLU A 35 8.60 -4.52 15.26
N ILE A 36 9.57 -3.97 14.53
CA ILE A 36 9.68 -4.13 13.07
C ILE A 36 10.31 -5.46 12.70
N THR A 37 11.43 -5.84 13.32
CA THR A 37 12.25 -7.00 12.89
C THR A 37 11.95 -8.29 13.66
N GLY A 38 11.18 -8.22 14.74
CA GLY A 38 11.06 -9.34 15.69
C GLY A 38 12.32 -9.54 16.55
N GLY A 39 13.28 -8.61 16.51
CA GLY A 39 14.57 -8.72 17.18
C GLY A 39 15.66 -9.40 16.34
N GLU A 40 15.36 -9.81 15.11
CA GLU A 40 16.32 -10.42 14.19
C GLU A 40 17.27 -9.37 13.58
N ASP A 41 18.54 -9.74 13.41
CA ASP A 41 19.55 -8.92 12.73
C ASP A 41 19.43 -8.92 11.21
N GLU A 42 18.90 -10.02 10.67
CA GLU A 42 18.60 -10.18 9.26
C GLU A 42 17.13 -10.50 9.08
N ILE A 43 16.46 -9.74 8.22
CA ILE A 43 15.05 -9.95 7.91
C ILE A 43 14.89 -10.52 6.49
N PRO A 44 13.90 -11.40 6.25
CA PRO A 44 13.60 -11.90 4.93
C PRO A 44 13.03 -10.77 4.05
N PHE A 45 13.59 -10.60 2.86
CA PHE A 45 13.09 -9.66 1.86
C PHE A 45 12.99 -10.35 0.50
N GLY A 46 11.82 -10.91 0.21
CA GLY A 46 11.62 -11.80 -0.93
C GLY A 46 12.48 -13.08 -0.79
N LYS A 47 13.44 -13.27 -1.70
CA LYS A 47 14.37 -14.42 -1.69
C LYS A 47 15.69 -14.15 -0.98
N GLU A 48 15.97 -12.90 -0.63
CA GLU A 48 17.22 -12.47 -0.02
C GLU A 48 17.01 -12.12 1.45
N LYS A 49 18.10 -11.96 2.18
CA LYS A 49 18.10 -11.40 3.52
C LYS A 49 18.70 -10.00 3.48
N ILE A 50 18.12 -9.08 4.24
CA ILE A 50 18.65 -7.72 4.38
C ILE A 50 18.91 -7.42 5.85
N ASN A 51 19.88 -6.55 6.12
CA ASN A 51 20.19 -6.11 7.46
C ASN A 51 19.01 -5.33 8.07
N GLY A 52 18.52 -5.76 9.24
CA GLY A 52 17.37 -5.17 9.91
C GLY A 52 17.59 -3.69 10.27
N ARG A 53 18.80 -3.30 10.68
CA ARG A 53 19.12 -1.89 11.01
C ARG A 53 19.04 -1.01 9.77
N SER A 54 19.55 -1.49 8.64
CA SER A 54 19.46 -0.80 7.36
C SER A 54 18.02 -0.69 6.89
N TYR A 55 17.20 -1.74 7.05
CA TYR A 55 15.78 -1.72 6.72
C TYR A 55 15.01 -0.71 7.54
N VAL A 56 15.12 -0.77 8.88
CA VAL A 56 14.46 0.16 9.80
C VAL A 56 14.86 1.61 9.51
N SER A 57 16.10 1.85 9.08
CA SER A 57 16.58 3.18 8.68
C SER A 57 15.92 3.73 7.41
N ARG A 58 15.43 2.87 6.50
CA ARG A 58 14.67 3.29 5.31
C ARG A 58 13.33 3.92 5.70
N PHE A 59 12.78 3.54 6.87
CA PHE A 59 11.56 4.12 7.42
C PHE A 59 11.80 5.34 8.32
N GLY A 60 12.98 5.95 8.22
CA GLY A 60 13.31 7.19 8.93
C GLY A 60 13.79 7.00 10.37
N PHE A 61 13.87 5.78 10.88
CA PHE A 61 14.37 5.50 12.23
C PHE A 61 15.88 5.21 12.21
N ARG A 62 16.69 6.21 12.56
CA ARG A 62 18.16 6.11 12.48
C ARG A 62 18.80 6.10 13.86
N GLY A 63 19.92 5.40 14.01
CA GLY A 63 20.72 5.41 15.24
C GLY A 63 19.91 5.07 16.49
N THR A 64 19.87 5.99 17.45
CA THR A 64 19.18 5.83 18.73
C THR A 64 17.65 5.79 18.60
N ASP A 65 17.07 6.30 17.51
CA ASP A 65 15.61 6.26 17.30
C ASP A 65 15.08 4.83 17.25
N GLN A 66 15.90 3.88 16.79
CA GLN A 66 15.54 2.48 16.71
C GLN A 66 15.41 1.81 18.09
N GLN A 67 15.99 2.42 19.13
CA GLN A 67 15.94 1.94 20.51
C GLN A 67 14.82 2.60 21.33
N LYS A 68 14.10 3.58 20.75
CA LYS A 68 12.92 4.17 21.40
C LYS A 68 11.84 3.12 21.55
N SER A 69 11.17 3.12 22.69
CA SER A 69 9.96 2.33 22.90
C SER A 69 8.84 2.84 21.99
N VAL A 70 8.05 1.94 21.42
CA VAL A 70 6.94 2.31 20.54
C VAL A 70 5.87 3.13 21.27
N GLY A 71 5.74 2.95 22.59
CA GLY A 71 4.81 3.69 23.42
C GLY A 71 5.07 5.20 23.49
N VAL A 72 6.31 5.65 23.24
CA VAL A 72 6.68 7.09 23.30
C VAL A 72 6.63 7.79 21.95
N LEU A 73 6.32 7.06 20.87
CA LEU A 73 6.30 7.61 19.52
C LEU A 73 5.06 8.47 19.28
N SER A 74 5.24 9.51 18.46
CA SER A 74 4.13 10.29 17.90
C SER A 74 3.23 9.43 17.00
N GLY A 75 2.02 9.91 16.69
CA GLY A 75 1.09 9.20 15.81
C GLY A 75 1.68 8.89 14.43
N GLY A 76 2.40 9.84 13.82
CA GLY A 76 3.05 9.64 12.52
C GLY A 76 4.21 8.64 12.58
N GLU A 77 5.03 8.69 13.63
CA GLU A 77 6.09 7.69 13.86
C GLU A 77 5.51 6.29 14.07
N ARG A 78 4.45 6.14 14.88
CA ARG A 78 3.78 4.86 15.06
C ARG A 78 3.28 4.32 13.71
N ASN A 79 2.78 5.19 12.85
CA ASN A 79 2.32 4.77 11.53
C ASN A 79 3.47 4.29 10.65
N ARG A 80 4.65 4.93 10.71
CA ARG A 80 5.86 4.44 10.03
C ARG A 80 6.32 3.08 10.55
N VAL A 81 6.25 2.83 11.86
CA VAL A 81 6.56 1.52 12.46
C VAL A 81 5.57 0.46 11.95
N LEU A 82 4.28 0.77 11.95
CA LEU A 82 3.26 -0.14 11.46
C LEU A 82 3.48 -0.49 9.99
N LEU A 83 3.79 0.51 9.16
CA LEU A 83 4.08 0.30 7.75
C LEU A 83 5.30 -0.58 7.55
N ALA A 84 6.40 -0.29 8.26
CA ALA A 84 7.63 -1.07 8.20
C ALA A 84 7.40 -2.53 8.64
N LYS A 85 6.69 -2.74 9.74
CA LYS A 85 6.35 -4.09 10.25
C LYS A 85 5.52 -4.87 9.22
N THR A 86 4.57 -4.20 8.58
CA THR A 86 3.67 -4.85 7.62
C THR A 86 4.40 -5.21 6.32
N LEU A 87 5.27 -4.32 5.83
CA LEU A 87 6.10 -4.57 4.64
C LEU A 87 7.23 -5.58 4.89
N ASN A 88 7.60 -5.83 6.16
CA ASN A 88 8.57 -6.85 6.55
C ASN A 88 7.97 -8.27 6.57
N ARG A 89 6.64 -8.42 6.39
CA ARG A 89 6.05 -9.75 6.27
C ARG A 89 6.59 -10.42 5.01
N ALA A 90 6.80 -11.73 5.06
CA ALA A 90 7.22 -12.56 3.92
C ALA A 90 6.14 -12.71 2.83
N ALA A 91 5.42 -11.62 2.54
CA ALA A 91 4.45 -11.52 1.48
C ALA A 91 5.14 -11.14 0.17
N ASN A 92 4.61 -11.66 -0.94
CA ASN A 92 5.00 -11.27 -2.29
C ASN A 92 3.85 -10.61 -3.05
N LEU A 93 2.65 -10.53 -2.44
CA LEU A 93 1.53 -9.74 -2.90
C LEU A 93 1.03 -8.84 -1.76
N LEU A 94 1.13 -7.53 -1.94
CA LEU A 94 0.61 -6.53 -1.00
C LEU A 94 -0.75 -6.03 -1.49
N LEU A 95 -1.72 -5.97 -0.60
CA LEU A 95 -3.03 -5.35 -0.83
C LEU A 95 -3.15 -4.15 0.10
N LEU A 96 -3.05 -2.95 -0.46
CA LEU A 96 -3.09 -1.69 0.29
C LEU A 96 -4.40 -0.95 0.03
N ASP A 97 -5.22 -0.74 1.06
CA ASP A 97 -6.46 0.02 0.96
C ASP A 97 -6.31 1.44 1.52
N GLU A 98 -6.26 2.43 0.63
CA GLU A 98 -6.06 3.85 0.92
C GLU A 98 -4.86 4.12 1.86
N PRO A 99 -3.64 3.63 1.52
CA PRO A 99 -2.49 3.71 2.41
C PRO A 99 -1.95 5.13 2.57
N THR A 100 -2.36 6.06 1.71
CA THR A 100 -1.98 7.47 1.75
C THR A 100 -2.75 8.26 2.79
N ASN A 101 -3.81 7.69 3.36
CA ASN A 101 -4.63 8.38 4.35
C ASN A 101 -3.84 8.61 5.65
N ASP A 102 -3.98 9.80 6.23
CA ASP A 102 -3.28 10.21 7.47
C ASP A 102 -1.73 10.15 7.41
N LEU A 103 -1.13 10.04 6.22
CA LEU A 103 0.32 10.11 6.06
C LEU A 103 0.79 11.56 5.93
N ASP A 104 1.86 11.90 6.66
CA ASP A 104 2.65 13.08 6.33
C ASP A 104 3.47 12.85 5.03
N VAL A 105 3.91 13.94 4.42
CA VAL A 105 4.64 13.91 3.13
C VAL A 105 5.90 13.05 3.19
N ASP A 106 6.60 13.06 4.33
CA ASP A 106 7.82 12.28 4.51
C ASP A 106 7.54 10.79 4.58
N THR A 107 6.48 10.39 5.27
CA THR A 107 6.03 9.00 5.39
C THR A 107 5.48 8.48 4.07
N LEU A 108 4.79 9.33 3.31
CA LEU A 108 4.32 8.99 1.96
C LEU A 108 5.51 8.69 1.03
N ARG A 109 6.58 9.49 1.07
CA ARG A 109 7.81 9.21 0.31
C ARG A 109 8.47 7.89 0.72
N VAL A 110 8.52 7.61 2.02
CA VAL A 110 9.03 6.32 2.52
C VAL A 110 8.22 5.15 1.97
N LEU A 111 6.89 5.28 1.93
CA LEU A 111 6.01 4.26 1.33
C LEU A 111 6.29 4.09 -0.16
N GLU A 112 6.40 5.19 -0.91
CA GLU A 112 6.74 5.17 -2.33
C GLU A 112 8.05 4.42 -2.59
N ASP A 113 9.13 4.79 -1.89
CA ASP A 113 10.45 4.17 -2.06
C ASP A 113 10.43 2.69 -1.67
N ALA A 114 9.68 2.33 -0.63
CA ALA A 114 9.52 0.96 -0.20
C ALA A 114 8.77 0.12 -1.23
N LEU A 115 7.71 0.65 -1.83
CA LEU A 115 6.95 -0.02 -2.89
C LEU A 115 7.74 -0.16 -4.18
N LEU A 116 8.51 0.86 -4.58
CA LEU A 116 9.40 0.80 -5.74
C LEU A 116 10.53 -0.23 -5.56
N SER A 117 10.97 -0.44 -4.32
CA SER A 117 12.01 -1.42 -3.98
C SER A 117 11.46 -2.81 -3.65
N PHE A 118 10.13 -2.99 -3.65
CA PHE A 118 9.50 -4.24 -3.23
C PHE A 118 9.62 -5.30 -4.32
N ASN A 119 10.27 -6.42 -4.00
CA ASN A 119 10.44 -7.56 -4.91
C ASN A 119 9.18 -8.45 -4.95
N GLY A 120 8.04 -7.86 -5.30
CA GLY A 120 6.74 -8.54 -5.39
C GLY A 120 5.71 -7.70 -6.14
N CYS A 121 4.44 -8.06 -6.02
CA CYS A 121 3.33 -7.30 -6.59
C CYS A 121 2.62 -6.49 -5.50
N ALA A 122 2.16 -5.30 -5.83
CA ALA A 122 1.31 -4.50 -4.95
C ALA A 122 0.05 -4.09 -5.70
N VAL A 123 -1.10 -4.30 -5.08
CA VAL A 123 -2.39 -3.74 -5.48
C VAL A 123 -2.68 -2.63 -4.50
N VAL A 124 -2.77 -1.40 -5.02
CA VAL A 124 -2.95 -0.22 -4.19
C VAL A 124 -4.19 0.54 -4.61
N ILE A 125 -5.08 0.76 -3.64
CA ILE A 125 -6.25 1.63 -3.78
C ILE A 125 -5.84 2.98 -3.21
N SER A 126 -5.89 4.04 -4.01
CA SER A 126 -5.60 5.39 -3.54
C SER A 126 -6.33 6.43 -4.39
N HIS A 127 -6.71 7.53 -3.76
CA HIS A 127 -7.20 8.73 -4.44
C HIS A 127 -6.09 9.77 -4.70
N ASP A 128 -4.86 9.53 -4.24
CA ASP A 128 -3.72 10.42 -4.46
C ASP A 128 -3.11 10.20 -5.84
N ARG A 129 -3.33 11.17 -6.73
CA ARG A 129 -2.85 11.14 -8.11
C ARG A 129 -1.33 11.15 -8.21
N TRP A 130 -0.66 11.93 -7.35
CA TRP A 130 0.80 12.04 -7.37
C TRP A 130 1.45 10.74 -6.96
N PHE A 131 0.90 10.11 -5.93
CA PHE A 131 1.35 8.80 -5.46
C PHE A 131 1.19 7.74 -6.57
N LEU A 132 -0.01 7.64 -7.16
CA LEU A 132 -0.27 6.71 -8.27
C LEU A 132 0.63 6.97 -9.49
N ASP A 133 0.90 8.23 -9.82
CA ASP A 133 1.78 8.59 -10.94
C ASP A 133 3.21 8.08 -10.77
N ARG A 134 3.67 7.94 -9.53
CA ARG A 134 5.03 7.50 -9.20
C ARG A 134 5.18 6.00 -9.10
N ILE A 135 4.17 5.28 -8.58
CA ILE A 135 4.29 3.84 -8.30
C ILE A 135 3.56 2.95 -9.31
N ALA A 136 2.53 3.46 -9.99
CA ALA A 136 1.64 2.61 -10.77
C ALA A 136 2.26 2.23 -12.11
N THR A 137 2.32 0.93 -12.36
CA THR A 137 2.62 0.36 -13.69
C THR A 137 1.35 0.05 -14.47
N HIS A 138 0.23 -0.12 -13.76
CA HIS A 138 -1.09 -0.43 -14.31
C HIS A 138 -2.17 0.29 -13.51
N ILE A 139 -3.27 0.65 -14.17
CA ILE A 139 -4.45 1.26 -13.58
C ILE A 139 -5.66 0.37 -13.81
N LEU A 140 -6.34 0.02 -12.72
CA LEU A 140 -7.69 -0.54 -12.72
C LEU A 140 -8.68 0.59 -12.47
N ALA A 141 -9.30 1.11 -13.52
CA ALA A 141 -10.23 2.21 -13.43
C ALA A 141 -11.69 1.72 -13.38
N PHE A 142 -12.40 2.10 -12.33
CA PHE A 142 -13.83 1.87 -12.18
C PHE A 142 -14.59 3.04 -12.82
N GLU A 143 -15.10 2.86 -14.04
CA GLU A 143 -15.76 3.93 -14.82
C GLU A 143 -17.27 4.06 -14.53
N GLY A 144 -17.80 3.28 -13.58
CA GLY A 144 -19.22 3.22 -13.25
C GLY A 144 -19.97 2.11 -14.03
N GLU A 145 -21.23 1.89 -13.68
CA GLU A 145 -22.09 0.85 -14.31
C GLU A 145 -21.51 -0.58 -14.27
N GLY A 146 -20.61 -0.88 -13.33
CA GLY A 146 -19.91 -2.17 -13.27
C GLY A 146 -18.82 -2.35 -14.32
N LYS A 147 -18.46 -1.30 -15.08
CA LYS A 147 -17.36 -1.33 -16.03
C LYS A 147 -16.04 -1.06 -15.31
N VAL A 148 -15.11 -2.00 -15.45
CA VAL A 148 -13.74 -1.88 -14.97
C VAL A 148 -12.81 -1.95 -16.17
N ARG A 149 -11.94 -0.96 -16.31
CA ARG A 149 -10.98 -0.84 -17.39
C ARG A 149 -9.57 -1.11 -16.85
N TRP A 150 -8.87 -2.02 -17.51
CA TRP A 150 -7.44 -2.25 -17.30
C TRP A 150 -6.64 -1.36 -18.26
N PHE A 151 -5.66 -0.65 -17.73
CA PHE A 151 -4.76 0.20 -18.50
C PHE A 151 -3.31 -0.03 -18.07
N GLU A 152 -2.41 -0.16 -19.04
CA GLU A 152 -0.97 -0.27 -18.79
C GLU A 152 -0.34 1.12 -18.86
N GLY A 153 0.28 1.55 -17.77
CA GLY A 153 0.78 2.89 -17.56
C GLY A 153 0.32 3.48 -16.23
N ASN A 154 0.82 4.68 -15.93
CA ASN A 154 0.49 5.40 -14.70
C ASN A 154 -0.83 6.19 -14.82
N HIS A 155 -1.23 6.85 -13.74
CA HIS A 155 -2.50 7.58 -13.69
C HIS A 155 -2.55 8.73 -14.70
N GLN A 156 -1.45 9.46 -14.93
CA GLN A 156 -1.36 10.53 -15.91
C GLN A 156 -1.62 10.01 -17.33
N ALA A 157 -0.92 8.94 -17.74
CA ALA A 157 -1.11 8.34 -19.05
C ALA A 157 -2.55 7.84 -19.26
N TYR A 158 -3.16 7.28 -18.21
CA TYR A 158 -4.57 6.89 -18.23
C TYR A 158 -5.48 8.10 -18.45
N MET A 159 -5.26 9.20 -17.73
CA MET A 159 -6.08 10.42 -17.86
C MET A 159 -5.94 11.08 -19.23
N GLU A 160 -4.74 11.08 -19.82
CA GLU A 160 -4.50 11.55 -21.19
C GLU A 160 -5.26 10.71 -22.20
N LYS A 161 -5.18 9.38 -22.10
CA LYS A 161 -5.93 8.46 -22.95
C LYS A 161 -7.44 8.68 -22.84
N ARG A 162 -7.93 8.80 -21.60
CA ARG A 162 -9.35 9.03 -21.31
C ARG A 162 -9.84 10.36 -21.89
N ARG A 163 -9.02 11.42 -21.86
CA ARG A 163 -9.33 12.72 -22.49
C ARG A 163 -9.37 12.63 -24.02
N GLN A 164 -8.47 11.85 -24.64
CA GLN A 164 -8.50 11.62 -26.09
C GLN A 164 -9.78 10.90 -26.53
N GLU A 165 -10.27 9.95 -25.74
CA GLU A 165 -11.46 9.16 -26.06
C GLU A 165 -12.77 9.89 -25.79
N LEU A 166 -12.87 10.62 -24.68
CA LEU A 166 -14.14 11.20 -24.19
C LEU A 166 -14.24 12.71 -24.39
N GLY A 167 -13.17 13.39 -24.81
CA GLY A 167 -13.15 14.84 -24.98
C GLY A 167 -13.59 15.58 -23.71
N GLN A 168 -14.53 16.53 -23.82
CA GLN A 168 -15.05 17.31 -22.68
C GLN A 168 -15.83 16.46 -21.66
N ALA A 169 -16.27 15.24 -22.01
CA ALA A 169 -16.96 14.35 -21.07
C ALA A 169 -15.99 13.69 -20.07
N ALA A 170 -14.67 13.74 -20.32
CA ALA A 170 -13.66 13.18 -19.42
C ALA A 170 -13.60 13.90 -18.06
N ASP A 171 -13.81 15.23 -18.04
CA ASP A 171 -13.69 16.06 -16.83
C ASP A 171 -15.03 16.17 -16.06
N GLN A 172 -16.12 15.56 -16.54
CA GLN A 172 -17.39 15.52 -15.79
C GLN A 172 -17.39 14.36 -14.78
N PRO A 173 -17.36 14.64 -13.46
CA PRO A 173 -17.51 13.59 -12.46
C PRO A 173 -18.92 13.00 -12.55
N HIS A 174 -19.03 11.83 -13.18
CA HIS A 174 -20.26 11.05 -13.15
C HIS A 174 -20.36 10.45 -11.77
N ARG A 175 -21.13 11.10 -10.89
CA ARG A 175 -21.36 10.62 -9.54
C ARG A 175 -22.01 9.24 -9.63
N ILE A 176 -21.25 8.19 -9.32
CA ILE A 176 -21.76 6.81 -9.27
C ILE A 176 -22.83 6.81 -8.18
N LYS A 177 -24.10 6.80 -8.60
CA LYS A 177 -25.23 6.60 -7.68
C LYS A 177 -25.21 5.13 -7.29
N TYR A 178 -24.53 4.80 -6.19
CA TYR A 178 -24.73 3.51 -5.53
C TYR A 178 -26.22 3.39 -5.19
N LYS A 179 -26.95 2.52 -5.87
CA LYS A 179 -28.24 2.04 -5.38
C LYS A 179 -27.94 1.35 -4.06
N ARG A 180 -28.47 1.88 -2.95
CA ARG A 180 -28.43 1.19 -1.66
C ARG A 180 -28.97 -0.22 -1.90
N LEU A 181 -28.16 -1.24 -1.61
CA LEU A 181 -28.63 -2.61 -1.54
C LEU A 181 -29.75 -2.60 -0.49
N ALA A 182 -30.98 -2.90 -0.93
CA ALA A 182 -32.08 -3.11 -0.02
C ALA A 182 -31.80 -4.46 0.66
N ASN A 183 -31.61 -4.44 1.98
CA ASN A 183 -31.48 -5.65 2.78
C ASN A 183 -32.70 -6.54 2.52
N ALA A 184 -32.45 -7.78 2.11
CA ALA A 184 -33.42 -8.87 2.12
C ALA A 184 -33.11 -9.80 3.28
#